data_AF-W4L7C5-F1
#
_entry.id   AF-W4L7C5-F1
#
_cell.length_a   1.000
_cell.length_b   1.000
_cell.length_c   1.000
_cell.angle_alpha   90.00
_cell.angle_beta   90.00
_cell.angle_gamma   90.00
#
_symmetry.space_group_name_H-M   'P 1'
#
loop_
_entity.id
_entity.type
_entity.pdbx_description
1 polymer ?
#
loop_
_entity_poly.entity_id
_entity_poly.type
_entity_poly.pdbx_seq_one_letter_code
_entity_poly.pdbx_strand_id
1 'polypeptide(L)' 'CVISLAAASMLMEAVEGKSLEEIKGMTRQDMLDLLGIRLTTMRVKCAMLPLRTLEKAIHLYEVQSSV' A
#
# COMPACT_ATOMS: atom_id res chain seq x y z
N CYS A 1 5.63 -0.01 -14.12
CA CYS A 1 4.28 -0.11 -14.73
C CYS A 1 3.47 1.09 -14.29
N VAL A 2 2.69 1.73 -15.18
CA VAL A 2 1.90 2.95 -14.86
C VAL A 2 0.93 2.73 -13.70
N ILE A 3 0.30 1.55 -13.59
CA ILE A 3 -0.58 1.25 -12.45
C ILE A 3 0.19 1.27 -11.15
N SER A 4 1.38 0.68 -11.10
CA SER A 4 2.16 0.63 -9.87
C SER A 4 2.60 2.01 -9.42
N LEU A 5 2.86 2.92 -10.37
CA LEU A 5 3.21 4.30 -10.06
C LEU A 5 2.00 5.08 -9.52
N ALA A 6 0.86 4.98 -10.20
CA ALA A 6 -0.38 5.60 -9.75
C ALA A 6 -0.82 5.06 -8.38
N ALA A 7 -0.80 3.74 -8.21
CA ALA A 7 -1.08 3.06 -6.95
C ALA A 7 -0.14 3.53 -5.82
N ALA A 8 1.16 3.68 -6.09
CA ALA A 8 2.10 4.18 -5.09
C ALA A 8 1.80 5.63 -4.70
N SER A 9 1.53 6.53 -5.66
CA SER A 9 1.18 7.93 -5.38
C SER A 9 -0.06 8.03 -4.49
N MET A 10 -1.15 7.37 -4.92
CA MET A 10 -2.42 7.40 -4.18
C MET A 10 -2.28 6.77 -2.79
N LEU A 11 -1.52 5.67 -2.68
CA LEU A 11 -1.26 5.03 -1.38
C LEU A 11 -0.50 5.98 -0.45
N MET A 12 0.54 6.66 -0.95
CA MET A 12 1.34 7.59 -0.14
C MET A 12 0.50 8.75 0.39
N GLU A 13 -0.34 9.35 -0.47
CA GLU A 13 -1.29 10.39 -0.07
C GLU A 13 -2.30 9.88 0.98
N ALA A 14 -2.71 8.61 0.89
CA ALA A 14 -3.66 8.02 1.82
C ALA A 14 -3.08 7.61 3.17
N VAL A 15 -1.77 7.42 3.28
CA VAL A 15 -1.08 6.99 4.52
C VAL A 15 -0.43 8.16 5.25
N GLU A 16 -0.20 9.28 4.56
CA GLU A 16 0.35 10.49 5.17
C GLU A 16 -0.60 11.03 6.26
N GLY A 17 -0.05 11.24 7.46
CA GLY A 17 -0.82 11.70 8.63
C GLY A 17 -1.55 10.60 9.41
N LYS A 18 -1.52 9.33 8.96
CA LYS A 18 -2.08 8.19 9.72
C LYS A 18 -1.06 7.57 10.66
N SER A 19 -1.56 6.91 11.71
CA SER A 19 -0.73 6.12 12.61
C SER A 19 -0.29 4.80 11.96
N LEU A 20 0.80 4.21 12.48
CA LEU A 20 1.30 2.91 11.99
C LEU A 20 0.27 1.78 12.14
N GLU A 21 -0.56 1.83 13.18
CA GLU A 21 -1.63 0.84 13.43
C GLU A 21 -2.71 0.90 12.34
N GLU A 22 -3.12 2.11 11.96
CA GLU A 22 -4.10 2.32 10.89
C GLU A 22 -3.56 1.87 9.53
N ILE A 23 -2.28 2.14 9.25
CA ILE A 23 -1.64 1.74 7.99
C ILE A 23 -1.53 0.21 7.91
N LYS A 24 -1.22 -0.47 9.02
CA LYS A 24 -1.22 -1.93 9.11
C LYS A 24 -2.59 -2.56 8.91
N GLY A 25 -3.66 -1.83 9.24
CA GLY A 25 -5.04 -2.26 9.03
C GLY A 25 -5.49 -2.23 7.57
N MET A 26 -4.74 -1.60 6.66
CA MET A 26 -5.12 -1.47 5.26
C MET A 26 -5.18 -2.84 4.56
N THR A 27 -6.33 -3.14 3.98
CA THR A 27 -6.58 -4.40 3.28
C THR A 27 -6.39 -4.26 1.78
N ARG A 28 -6.40 -5.41 1.10
CA ARG A 28 -6.45 -5.45 -0.37
C ARG A 28 -7.67 -4.73 -0.94
N GLN A 29 -8.80 -4.78 -0.23
CA GLN A 29 -10.04 -4.17 -0.68
C GLN A 29 -9.93 -2.65 -0.61
N ASP A 30 -9.39 -2.11 0.49
CA ASP A 30 -9.14 -0.67 0.63
C ASP A 30 -8.27 -0.13 -0.49
N MET A 31 -7.24 -0.87 -0.90
CA MET A 31 -6.36 -0.46 -1.99
C MET A 31 -7.06 -0.52 -3.37
N LEU A 32 -7.98 -1.46 -3.58
CA LEU A 32 -8.78 -1.51 -4.82
C LEU A 32 -9.82 -0.38 -4.84
N ASP A 33 -10.43 -0.07 -3.70
CA ASP A 33 -11.39 1.02 -3.54
C ASP A 33 -10.71 2.38 -3.69
N LEU A 34 -9.49 2.54 -3.16
CA LEU A 34 -8.65 3.72 -3.34
C LEU A 34 -8.38 4.00 -4.82
N LEU A 35 -8.08 2.96 -5.59
CA LEU A 35 -7.84 3.06 -7.02
C LEU A 35 -9.13 3.34 -7.83
N GLY A 36 -10.30 3.02 -7.28
CA GLY A 36 -11.61 3.30 -7.89
C GLY A 36 -11.86 2.62 -9.23
N ILE A 37 -11.04 1.63 -9.62
CA ILE A 37 -11.07 1.00 -10.94
C ILE A 37 -11.16 -0.53 -10.84
N ARG A 38 -11.95 -1.12 -11.74
CA ARG A 38 -11.97 -2.58 -11.92
C ARG A 38 -10.74 -3.01 -12.71
N LEU A 39 -9.81 -3.68 -12.04
CA LEU A 39 -8.61 -4.23 -12.64
C LEU A 39 -8.85 -5.67 -13.12
N THR A 40 -8.24 -6.04 -14.24
CA THR A 40 -8.13 -7.44 -14.65
C THR A 40 -7.12 -8.17 -13.74
N THR A 41 -7.29 -9.49 -13.58
CA THR A 41 -6.47 -10.34 -12.68
C THR A 41 -4.96 -10.18 -12.86
N MET A 42 -4.50 -9.93 -14.09
CA MET A 42 -3.08 -9.66 -14.39
C MET A 42 -2.57 -8.35 -13.78
N ARG A 43 -3.41 -7.32 -13.70
CA ARG A 43 -3.05 -5.95 -13.30
C ARG A 43 -3.21 -5.71 -11.79
N VAL A 44 -3.95 -6.59 -11.10
CA VAL A 44 -4.11 -6.57 -9.63
C VAL A 44 -2.75 -6.66 -8.93
N LYS A 45 -1.83 -7.50 -9.42
CA LYS A 45 -0.48 -7.62 -8.81
C LYS A 45 0.29 -6.31 -8.84
N CYS A 46 0.17 -5.52 -9.91
CA CYS A 46 0.82 -4.21 -10.01
C CYS A 46 0.20 -3.19 -9.05
N ALA A 47 -1.11 -3.26 -8.82
CA ALA A 47 -1.81 -2.39 -7.88
C ALA A 47 -1.51 -2.73 -6.41
N MET A 48 -1.31 -4.02 -6.10
CA MET A 48 -1.02 -4.48 -4.73
C MET A 48 0.45 -4.35 -4.32
N LEU A 49 1.37 -4.17 -5.28
CA LEU A 49 2.80 -4.10 -5.01
C LEU A 49 3.19 -3.00 -4.00
N PRO A 50 2.67 -1.76 -4.08
CA PRO A 50 3.00 -0.70 -3.13
C PRO A 50 2.53 -1.02 -1.71
N LEU A 51 1.32 -1.57 -1.55
CA LEU A 51 0.78 -1.95 -0.25
C LEU A 51 1.67 -3.00 0.44
N ARG A 52 2.07 -4.06 -0.28
CA ARG A 52 2.99 -5.08 0.25
C ARG A 52 4.37 -4.52 0.59
N THR A 53 4.84 -3.59 -0.22
CA THR A 53 6.12 -2.92 0.03
C THR A 53 6.05 -2.08 1.31
N LEU A 54 4.93 -1.38 1.53
CA LEU A 54 4.70 -0.57 2.72
C LEU A 54 4.59 -1.42 3.99
N GLU A 55 3.83 -2.53 3.96
CA GLU A 55 3.76 -3.50 5.06
C GLU A 55 5.17 -3.98 5.47
N LYS A 56 6.01 -4.31 4.48
CA LYS A 56 7.39 -4.73 4.71
C LYS A 56 8.26 -3.60 5.24
N ALA A 57 8.10 -2.38 4.74
CA ALA A 57 8.85 -1.22 5.22
C ALA A 57 8.53 -0.91 6.69
N ILE A 58 7.26 -0.99 7.09
CA ILE A 58 6.85 -0.82 8.48
C ILE A 58 7.45 -1.92 9.37
N HIS A 59 7.40 -3.17 8.93
CA HIS A 59 8.02 -4.27 9.68
C HIS A 59 9.54 -4.08 9.84
N LEU A 60 10.23 -3.61 8.81
CA LEU A 60 11.67 -3.30 8.90
C LEU A 60 11.93 -2.12 9.87
N TYR A 61 11.09 -1.09 9.84
CA TYR A 61 11.19 0.04 10.75
C TYR A 61 11.05 -0.39 12.21
N GLU A 62 10.07 -1.22 12.55
CA GLU A 62 9.86 -1.72 13.92
C GLU A 62 11.01 -2.60 14.42
N VAL A 63 11.55 -3.46 13.55
CA VAL A 63 12.74 -4.27 13.87
C VAL A 63 13.96 -3.37 14.09
N GLN A 64 14.13 -2.31 13.30
CA GLN A 64 15.23 -1.35 13.42
C GLN A 64 15.12 -0.50 14.70
N SER A 65 13.91 -0.13 15.13
CA SER A 65 13.67 0.67 16.34
C SER A 65 13.86 -0.10 17.65
N SER A 66 14.06 -1.42 17.58
CA SER A 66 14.35 -2.28 18.74
C SER A 66 15.86 -2.50 18.95
N VAL A 67 16.71 -1.74 18.25
CA VAL A 67 18.18 -1.74 18.37
C VAL A 67 18.66 -0.40 18.94
#